data_AF-A0A352FWD4-F1
#
_entry.id   AF-A0A352FWD4-F1
#
_cell.length_a   1.000
_cell.length_b   1.000
_cell.length_c   1.000
_cell.angle_alpha   90.00
_cell.angle_beta   90.00
_cell.angle_gamma   90.00
#
_symmetry.space_group_name_H-M   'P 1'
#
loop_
_entity.id
_entity.type
_entity.pdbx_description
1 polymer ?
#
loop_
_entity_poly.entity_id
_entity_poly.type
_entity_poly.pdbx_seq_one_letter_code
_entity_poly.pdbx_strand_id
1 'polypeptide(L)' 'LFFRVDDFDESLKTARALVARLEEEPNTNPATGTQEFALRDRDGYYVMISAFSARELEGSELNH' A
#
# COMPACT_ATOMS: atom_id res chain seq x y z
N LEU A 1 0.67 2.14 -11.41
CA LEU A 1 1.30 3.11 -10.48
C LEU A 1 1.67 2.37 -9.21
N PHE A 2 2.75 2.77 -8.54
CA PHE A 2 3.20 2.16 -7.29
C PHE A 2 3.39 3.24 -6.24
N PHE A 3 2.80 3.04 -5.07
CA PHE A 3 2.84 3.97 -3.95
C PHE A 3 3.28 3.24 -2.68
N ARG A 4 4.04 3.93 -1.85
CA ARG A 4 4.37 3.48 -0.50
C ARG A 4 3.67 4.34 0.52
N VAL A 5 3.14 3.70 1.54
CA VAL A 5 2.37 4.35 2.61
C VAL A 5 2.91 3.92 3.96
N ASP A 6 2.92 4.85 4.90
CA ASP A 6 3.32 4.59 6.29
C ASP A 6 2.19 3.83 7.02
N ASP A 7 0.96 4.32 6.88
CA ASP A 7 -0.24 3.72 7.47
C ASP A 7 -0.99 2.85 6.44
N PHE A 8 -0.54 1.61 6.29
CA PHE A 8 -1.12 0.64 5.36
C PHE A 8 -2.59 0.33 5.67
N ASP A 9 -2.94 0.11 6.94
CA ASP A 9 -4.30 -0.26 7.34
C ASP A 9 -5.32 0.87 7.07
N GLU A 10 -4.95 2.12 7.33
CA GLU A 10 -5.82 3.27 7.04
C GLU A 10 -5.99 3.48 5.53
N SER A 11 -4.90 3.28 4.77
CA SER A 11 -4.95 3.31 3.30
C SER A 11 -5.84 2.21 2.74
N LEU A 12 -5.76 0.99 3.29
CA LEU A 12 -6.58 -0.15 2.89
C LEU A 12 -8.06 0.09 3.19
N LYS A 13 -8.41 0.60 4.38
CA LYS A 13 -9.79 0.96 4.73
C LYS A 13 -10.35 1.99 3.77
N THR A 14 -9.58 3.05 3.50
CA THR A 14 -9.97 4.11 2.58
C THR A 14 -10.17 3.57 1.17
N ALA A 15 -9.25 2.73 0.67
CA ALA A 15 -9.38 2.10 -0.63
C ALA A 15 -10.65 1.26 -0.73
N ARG A 16 -10.94 0.41 0.28
CA ARG A 16 -12.18 -0.40 0.30
C ARG A 16 -13.45 0.43 0.39
N ALA A 17 -13.40 1.63 0.95
CA ALA A 17 -14.54 2.55 0.96
C ALA A 17 -14.75 3.23 -0.41
N LEU A 18 -13.68 3.41 -1.19
CA LEU A 18 -13.71 4.11 -2.48
C LEU A 18 -13.95 3.19 -3.67
N VAL A 19 -13.45 1.95 -3.63
CA VAL A 19 -13.61 0.98 -4.71
C VAL A 19 -14.51 -0.17 -4.30
N ALA A 20 -15.30 -0.68 -5.25
CA ALA A 20 -16.19 -1.82 -5.00
C ALA A 20 -15.43 -3.13 -4.74
N ARG A 21 -14.22 -3.26 -5.31
CA ARG A 21 -13.37 -4.44 -5.17
C ARG A 21 -11.91 -4.05 -5.30
N LEU A 22 -11.06 -4.68 -4.50
CA LEU A 22 -9.62 -4.69 -4.75
C LEU A 22 -9.31 -5.67 -5.88
N GLU A 23 -8.37 -5.32 -6.74
CA GLU A 23 -7.91 -6.23 -7.79
C GLU A 23 -6.96 -7.29 -7.21
N GLU A 24 -6.19 -6.92 -6.18
CA GLU A 24 -5.39 -7.83 -5.38
C GLU A 24 -5.66 -7.56 -3.89
N GLU A 25 -6.06 -8.61 -3.18
CA GLU A 25 -6.31 -8.55 -1.75
C GLU A 25 -4.98 -8.35 -0.98
N PRO A 26 -5.03 -7.68 0.19
CA PRO A 26 -3.83 -7.39 0.98
C PRO A 26 -3.09 -8.68 1.34
N ASN A 27 -1.84 -8.75 0.90
CA ASN A 27 -0.97 -9.89 1.15
C ASN A 27 0.44 -9.41 1.51
N THR A 28 1.22 -10.27 2.16
CA THR A 28 2.62 -9.96 2.48
C THR A 28 3.49 -10.43 1.32
N ASN A 29 4.20 -9.50 0.69
CA ASN A 29 5.12 -9.83 -0.36
C ASN A 29 6.32 -10.61 0.21
N PRO A 30 6.59 -11.85 -0.23
CA PRO A 30 7.68 -12.66 0.31
C PRO A 30 9.07 -12.14 -0.04
N ALA A 31 9.21 -11.30 -1.08
CA ALA A 31 10.49 -10.73 -1.49
C ALA A 31 10.91 -9.54 -0.63
N THR A 32 9.95 -8.72 -0.18
CA THR A 32 10.21 -7.50 0.60
C THR A 32 9.77 -7.61 2.07
N GLY A 33 8.89 -8.56 2.39
CA GLY A 33 8.27 -8.70 3.70
C GLY A 33 7.24 -7.63 4.03
N THR A 34 6.81 -6.83 3.04
CA THR A 34 5.86 -5.72 3.24
C THR A 34 4.45 -6.13 2.85
N GLN A 35 3.44 -5.54 3.50
CA GLN A 35 2.06 -5.73 3.07
C GLN A 35 1.78 -4.90 1.82
N GLU A 36 1.13 -5.48 0.84
CA GLU A 36 0.72 -4.81 -0.39
C GLU A 36 -0.65 -5.24 -0.87
N PHE A 37 -1.33 -4.34 -1.57
CA PHE A 37 -2.60 -4.60 -2.25
C PHE A 37 -2.68 -3.80 -3.54
N ALA A 38 -3.59 -4.21 -4.42
CA ALA A 38 -3.84 -3.50 -5.68
C ALA A 38 -5.31 -3.16 -5.84
N LEU A 39 -5.56 -1.99 -6.40
CA LEU A 39 -6.88 -1.56 -6.83
C LEU A 39 -6.84 -1.02 -8.26
N ARG A 40 -8.02 -0.94 -8.87
CA ARG A 40 -8.21 -0.27 -10.15
C ARG A 40 -8.83 1.09 -9.90
N ASP A 41 -8.20 2.14 -10.42
CA ASP A 41 -8.80 3.47 -10.39
C ASP A 41 -9.95 3.58 -11.42
N ARG A 42 -10.76 4.65 -11.35
CA ARG A 42 -11.89 4.90 -12.24
C ARG A 42 -11.51 4.88 -13.73
N ASP A 43 -10.28 5.29 -14.04
CA ASP A 43 -9.77 5.28 -15.42
C ASP A 43 -9.23 3.91 -15.87
N GLY A 44 -9.27 2.90 -15.00
CA GLY A 44 -8.87 1.54 -15.31
C GLY A 44 -7.40 1.22 -15.04
N TYR A 45 -6.62 2.16 -14.50
CA TYR A 45 -5.22 1.95 -14.16
C TYR A 45 -5.06 1.10 -12.90
N TYR A 46 -4.09 0.19 -12.94
CA TYR A 46 -3.64 -0.54 -11.75
C TYR A 46 -2.82 0.36 -10.83
N VAL A 47 -3.27 0.46 -9.59
CA VAL A 47 -2.58 1.16 -8.51
C VAL A 47 -2.21 0.14 -7.46
N MET A 48 -0.91 0.01 -7.22
CA MET A 48 -0.35 -0.87 -6.19
C MET A 48 0.09 -0.02 -5.01
N ILE A 49 -0.35 -0.41 -3.82
CA ILE A 49 -0.06 0.25 -2.55
C ILE A 49 0.75 -0.75 -1.72
N SER A 50 1.92 -0.36 -1.24
CA SER A 50 2.78 -1.19 -0.38
C SER A 50 3.11 -0.44 0.91
N ALA A 51 3.17 -1.14 2.03
CA ALA A 51 3.62 -0.57 3.29
C ALA A 51 5.12 -0.24 3.23
N PHE A 52 5.57 0.78 3.95
CA PHE A 52 6.99 0.91 4.25
C PHE A 52 7.45 -0.28 5.10
N SER A 53 8.62 -0.82 4.79
CA SER A 53 9.24 -1.81 5.66
C SER A 53 9.66 -1.13 6.97
N ALA A 54 9.63 -1.86 8.10
CA ALA A 54 10.07 -1.33 9.39
C ALA A 54 11.51 -0.76 9.34
N ARG A 55 12.33 -1.25 8.40
CA ARG A 55 13.70 -0.78 8.15
C ARG A 55 13.77 0.57 7.42
N GLU A 56 12.75 0.94 6.68
CA GLU A 56 12.66 2.23 5.98
C GLU A 56 12.12 3.34 6.87
N LEU A 57 11.27 3.00 7.84
CA LEU A 57 10.74 3.94 8.84
C LEU A 57 11.84 4.43 9.81
N GLU A 58 12.80 3.58 10.20
CA GLU A 58 13.95 4.01 11.02
C GLU A 58 14.85 5.05 10.34
N GLY A 59 14.82 5.15 9.00
CA GLY A 59 15.62 6.10 8.24
C GLY A 59 14.98 7.48 8.09
N SER A 60 13.68 7.64 8.34
CA SER A 60 12.96 8.91 8.16
C SER A 60 12.92 9.77 9.43
N GLU A 61 13.09 9.18 10.61
CA GLU A 61 13.09 9.90 11.90
C GLU A 61 14.40 10.67 12.20
N LEU A 62 15.46 10.52 11.38
CA LEU A 62 16.75 11.19 11.58
C LEU A 62 16.92 12.52 10.82
N ASN A 63 15.87 13.02 10.15
CA ASN A 63 15.88 14.32 9.48
C ASN A 63 14.71 15.19 9.97
N HIS A 64 14.79 15.71 11.19
CA HIS A 64 13.97 16.86 11.60
C HIS A 64 14.69 17.77 12.60
#